data_AF-A0A496V8T7-F1
#
_entry.id   AF-A0A496V8T7-F1
#
_cell.length_a   1.000
_cell.length_b   1.000
_cell.length_c   1.000
_cell.angle_alpha   90.00
_cell.angle_beta   90.00
_cell.angle_gamma   90.00
#
_symmetry.space_group_name_H-M   'P 1'
#
loop_
_entity.id
_entity.type
_entity.pdbx_description
1 polymer ?
#
loop_
_entity_poly.entity_id
_entity_poly.type
_entity_poly.pdbx_seq_one_letter_code
_entity_poly.pdbx_strand_id
1 'polypeptide(L)'
;MRYKHIAFLIAVSLGISVAPPVLADSPKSCKALKEKDNSTLSGVYTIDPDGNGGNEPFEVYCDMESDNVGLTFYLVTNGLTTFKVTDNDSCQELGLKIFAPRTEEDYDRARQYLLSIGAQGSFGPLGVYNPTDGPGTSYTPMNSDHAGTQFGWTSTAGDKWWISDRSDISEPSGDYIHGEWLGILYNEAGNVRWYNDAPGGYSYSSYLCMSEDNYAAVSDDGDCQHASYNLKDRTLSIPFVELPLLDVWSGQPTGEVELFSGVLKQKYKTTEHFRLLSKTVSLITDGSSSSCPATYSFDTGVLSIPYINVPTTAAMGGNKFDSSEVEVFKATLTWEQQERVFVVKEIEKLP
;
A
#
# COMPACT_ATOMS: atom_id res chain seq x y z
N MET A 1 -67.30 14.70 41.63
CA MET A 1 -66.60 14.87 42.92
C MET A 1 -65.27 14.13 42.83
N ARG A 2 -64.17 14.78 43.22
CA ARG A 2 -62.81 14.20 43.30
C ARG A 2 -62.80 13.04 44.29
N TYR A 3 -62.00 11.99 44.04
CA TYR A 3 -61.11 11.40 45.07
C TYR A 3 -59.94 10.65 44.41
N LYS A 4 -58.73 11.00 44.86
CA LYS A 4 -57.45 10.32 44.62
C LYS A 4 -57.37 9.06 45.49
N HIS A 5 -56.80 7.96 44.99
CA HIS A 5 -56.00 6.95 45.73
C HIS A 5 -55.21 6.15 44.68
N ILE A 6 -53.91 6.41 44.50
CA ILE A 6 -52.77 5.62 45.04
C ILE A 6 -53.00 4.12 44.92
N ALA A 7 -52.47 3.52 43.84
CA ALA A 7 -52.26 2.08 43.72
C ALA A 7 -50.76 1.81 43.65
N PHE A 8 -50.23 1.27 44.74
CA PHE A 8 -48.95 0.57 44.80
C PHE A 8 -49.06 -0.67 43.91
N LEU A 9 -48.26 -0.77 42.86
CA LEU A 9 -48.12 -1.98 42.04
C LEU A 9 -46.68 -2.46 42.15
N ILE A 10 -46.55 -3.62 42.77
CA ILE A 10 -45.33 -4.42 42.90
C ILE A 10 -44.93 -4.83 41.48
N ALA A 11 -43.87 -4.22 40.94
CA ALA A 11 -43.21 -4.69 39.75
C ALA A 11 -42.20 -5.77 40.17
N VAL A 12 -42.57 -7.03 39.92
CA VAL A 12 -41.64 -8.17 39.94
C VAL A 12 -40.53 -7.87 38.93
N SER A 13 -39.31 -7.75 39.42
CA SER A 13 -38.13 -7.58 38.57
C SER A 13 -37.88 -8.85 37.76
N LEU A 14 -38.40 -8.90 36.54
CA LEU A 14 -37.76 -9.70 35.50
C LEU A 14 -36.40 -9.04 35.25
N GLY A 15 -35.36 -9.63 35.82
CA GLY A 15 -33.97 -9.30 35.52
C GLY A 15 -33.67 -9.63 34.07
N ILE A 16 -34.12 -8.78 33.15
CA ILE A 16 -33.48 -8.68 31.85
C ILE A 16 -32.23 -7.86 32.12
N SER A 17 -31.13 -8.56 32.35
CA SER A 17 -29.80 -7.98 32.16
C SER A 17 -29.71 -7.61 30.69
N VAL A 18 -30.11 -6.38 30.37
CA VAL A 18 -29.75 -5.79 29.09
C VAL A 18 -28.24 -5.65 29.17
N ALA A 19 -27.52 -6.56 28.51
CA ALA A 19 -26.10 -6.39 28.28
C ALA A 19 -25.90 -4.97 27.72
N PRO A 20 -24.89 -4.21 28.20
CA PRO A 20 -24.60 -2.91 27.61
C PRO A 20 -24.46 -3.09 26.09
N PRO A 21 -24.90 -2.10 25.29
CA PRO A 21 -24.75 -2.18 23.85
C PRO A 21 -23.29 -2.50 23.55
N VAL A 22 -23.07 -3.57 22.79
CA VAL A 22 -21.76 -3.94 22.24
C VAL A 22 -21.19 -2.66 21.65
N LEU A 23 -20.08 -2.16 22.22
CA LEU A 23 -19.36 -1.01 21.67
C LEU A 23 -19.16 -1.29 20.17
N ALA A 24 -19.49 -0.28 19.35
CA ALA A 24 -19.36 -0.38 17.90
C ALA A 24 -17.96 -0.89 17.56
N ASP A 25 -17.88 -1.89 16.68
CA ASP A 25 -16.63 -2.46 16.16
C ASP A 25 -15.78 -1.31 15.58
N SER A 26 -14.76 -0.88 16.32
CA SER A 26 -13.85 0.18 15.90
C SER A 26 -13.02 -0.34 14.71
N PRO A 27 -12.71 0.50 13.71
CA PRO A 27 -11.88 0.08 12.60
C PRO A 27 -10.50 -0.36 13.12
N LYS A 28 -9.92 -1.40 12.54
CA LYS A 28 -8.60 -1.91 12.97
C LYS A 28 -7.44 -0.99 12.63
N SER A 29 -7.62 -0.16 11.61
CA SER A 29 -6.60 0.72 11.05
C SER A 29 -7.27 1.88 10.31
N CYS A 30 -6.48 2.88 9.96
CA CYS A 30 -6.91 3.97 9.08
C CYS A 30 -7.32 3.45 7.69
N LYS A 31 -6.69 2.38 7.21
CA LYS A 31 -7.06 1.72 5.95
C LYS A 31 -8.46 1.13 6.04
N ALA A 32 -8.74 0.34 7.06
CA ALA A 32 -10.08 -0.23 7.28
C ALA A 32 -11.17 0.86 7.43
N LEU A 33 -10.81 2.02 8.01
CA LEU A 33 -11.68 3.17 8.09
C LEU A 33 -11.95 3.78 6.69
N LYS A 34 -10.91 3.99 5.88
CA LYS A 34 -11.03 4.54 4.52
C LYS A 34 -11.80 3.60 3.57
N GLU A 35 -11.60 2.28 3.69
CA GLU A 35 -12.34 1.28 2.90
C GLU A 35 -13.85 1.30 3.21
N LYS A 36 -14.23 1.62 4.44
CA LYS A 36 -15.63 1.76 4.85
C LYS A 36 -16.27 3.05 4.33
N ASP A 37 -15.49 4.13 4.27
CA ASP A 37 -15.92 5.43 3.74
C ASP A 37 -14.76 6.14 3.04
N ASN A 38 -14.75 6.07 1.71
CA ASN A 38 -13.68 6.68 0.90
C ASN A 38 -13.68 8.22 0.97
N SER A 39 -14.74 8.84 1.49
CA SER A 39 -14.80 10.30 1.70
C SER A 39 -14.15 10.76 3.01
N THR A 40 -13.64 9.82 3.83
CA THR A 40 -12.94 10.12 5.08
C THR A 40 -11.71 10.99 4.80
N LEU A 41 -11.57 12.10 5.53
CA LEU A 41 -10.46 13.05 5.43
C LEU A 41 -9.35 12.71 6.43
N SER A 42 -8.14 13.24 6.21
CA SER A 42 -7.03 13.08 7.16
C SER A 42 -7.38 13.67 8.52
N GLY A 43 -6.91 13.05 9.59
CA GLY A 43 -7.23 13.50 10.94
C GLY A 43 -6.99 12.44 12.01
N VAL A 44 -7.38 12.76 13.24
CA VAL A 44 -7.27 11.84 14.38
C VAL A 44 -8.52 10.97 14.47
N TYR A 45 -8.33 9.66 14.54
CA TYR A 45 -9.41 8.67 14.64
C TYR A 45 -9.10 7.62 15.69
N THR A 46 -10.15 7.03 16.25
CA THR A 46 -10.02 5.87 17.15
C THR A 46 -9.98 4.58 16.35
N ILE A 47 -8.95 3.75 16.58
CA ILE A 47 -8.82 2.42 16.01
C ILE A 47 -8.68 1.35 17.09
N ASP A 48 -8.93 0.09 16.73
CA ASP A 48 -8.78 -1.09 17.58
C ASP A 48 -8.04 -2.21 16.81
N PRO A 49 -6.69 -2.19 16.77
CA PRO A 49 -5.91 -3.13 15.96
C PRO A 49 -6.06 -4.59 16.37
N ASP A 50 -6.18 -4.87 17.67
CA ASP A 50 -6.32 -6.22 18.22
C ASP A 50 -7.78 -6.67 18.33
N GLY A 51 -8.72 -5.74 18.27
CA GLY A 51 -10.16 -5.98 18.17
C GLY A 51 -10.80 -6.32 19.52
N ASN A 52 -12.12 -6.52 19.49
CA ASN A 52 -12.91 -6.72 20.70
C ASN A 52 -12.33 -7.78 21.67
N GLY A 53 -12.13 -7.35 22.92
CA GLY A 53 -11.62 -8.19 24.00
C GLY A 53 -10.10 -8.16 24.15
N GLY A 54 -9.40 -7.40 23.29
CA GLY A 54 -8.00 -7.01 23.45
C GLY A 54 -7.83 -5.75 24.32
N ASN A 55 -6.87 -4.91 23.94
CA ASN A 55 -6.64 -3.60 24.55
C ASN A 55 -7.79 -2.63 24.22
N GLU A 56 -7.89 -1.54 24.99
CA GLU A 56 -8.87 -0.50 24.68
C GLU A 56 -8.51 0.22 23.37
N PRO A 57 -9.50 0.56 22.53
CA PRO A 57 -9.27 1.37 21.33
C PRO A 57 -8.58 2.70 21.65
N PHE A 58 -7.71 3.17 20.76
CA PHE A 58 -6.89 4.37 20.98
C PHE A 58 -6.85 5.28 19.76
N GLU A 59 -6.48 6.54 19.97
CA GLU A 59 -6.39 7.55 18.92
C GLU A 59 -5.08 7.45 18.12
N VAL A 60 -5.21 7.50 16.79
CA VAL A 60 -4.11 7.55 15.82
C VAL A 60 -4.33 8.70 14.85
N TYR A 61 -3.26 9.16 14.22
CA TYR A 61 -3.38 10.02 13.05
C TYR A 61 -3.54 9.15 11.80
N CYS A 62 -4.60 9.42 11.05
CA CYS A 62 -4.85 8.83 9.75
C CYS A 62 -4.51 9.84 8.65
N ASP A 63 -3.58 9.47 7.79
CA ASP A 63 -3.38 10.14 6.51
C ASP A 63 -4.31 9.49 5.47
N MET A 64 -5.31 10.24 5.03
CA MET A 64 -6.36 9.82 4.08
C MET A 64 -6.29 10.58 2.76
N GLU A 65 -5.34 11.52 2.60
CA GLU A 65 -5.15 12.31 1.38
C GLU A 65 -4.43 11.51 0.29
N SER A 66 -3.78 10.42 0.69
CA SER A 66 -3.06 9.48 -0.16
C SER A 66 -3.98 8.47 -0.86
N ASP A 67 -4.05 8.50 -2.20
CA ASP A 67 -4.35 7.40 -3.14
C ASP A 67 -5.24 6.24 -2.59
N ASN A 68 -6.29 6.59 -1.87
CA ASN A 68 -7.23 5.68 -1.21
C ASN A 68 -6.67 4.65 -0.19
N VAL A 69 -5.46 4.80 0.35
CA VAL A 69 -4.83 3.75 1.21
C VAL A 69 -5.17 3.86 2.70
N GLY A 70 -5.26 5.08 3.25
CA GLY A 70 -5.49 5.31 4.68
C GLY A 70 -4.32 4.85 5.57
N LEU A 71 -3.29 5.68 5.72
CA LEU A 71 -2.09 5.33 6.49
C LEU A 71 -2.30 5.59 7.98
N THR A 72 -1.92 4.61 8.81
CA THR A 72 -2.00 4.72 10.27
C THR A 72 -0.66 5.18 10.84
N PHE A 73 -0.68 6.28 11.61
CA PHE A 73 0.49 6.81 12.31
C PHE A 73 0.19 7.03 13.79
N TYR A 74 1.08 6.54 14.66
CA TYR A 74 0.98 6.73 16.11
C TYR A 74 2.35 7.07 16.69
N LEU A 75 2.51 8.26 17.29
CA LEU A 75 3.77 8.66 17.87
C LEU A 75 3.87 8.17 19.31
N VAL A 76 4.85 7.33 19.59
CA VAL A 76 5.23 6.95 20.97
C VAL A 76 6.19 8.01 21.51
N THR A 77 5.94 8.44 22.76
CA THR A 77 6.88 9.27 23.52
C THR A 77 7.12 8.65 24.89
N ASN A 78 8.37 8.59 25.33
CA ASN A 78 8.78 7.93 26.59
C ASN A 78 8.29 6.46 26.70
N GLY A 79 8.26 5.74 25.58
CA GLY A 79 7.89 4.33 25.53
C GLY A 79 9.01 3.39 25.98
N LEU A 80 8.81 2.09 25.73
CA LEU A 80 9.83 1.07 25.92
C LEU A 80 11.06 1.43 25.09
N THR A 81 12.22 1.46 25.74
CA THR A 81 13.49 1.79 25.06
C THR A 81 13.98 0.56 24.28
N THR A 82 14.22 0.74 22.98
CA THR A 82 14.74 -0.30 22.08
C THR A 82 16.11 0.10 21.53
N PHE A 83 17.03 -0.87 21.46
CA PHE A 83 18.41 -0.70 20.96
C PHE A 83 18.68 -1.51 19.69
N LYS A 84 17.87 -2.55 19.45
CA LYS A 84 18.01 -3.49 18.33
C LYS A 84 16.67 -4.08 17.93
N VAL A 85 16.64 -4.69 16.75
CA VAL A 85 15.43 -5.28 16.14
C VAL A 85 14.77 -6.40 16.93
N THR A 86 15.46 -6.98 17.91
CA THR A 86 14.94 -8.09 18.74
C THR A 86 14.39 -7.64 20.09
N ASP A 87 14.52 -6.36 20.42
CA ASP A 87 13.96 -5.84 21.67
C ASP A 87 12.44 -5.66 21.54
N ASN A 88 11.73 -5.76 22.66
CA ASN A 88 10.32 -5.34 22.71
C ASN A 88 10.21 -3.82 22.51
N ASP A 89 9.10 -3.39 21.92
CA ASP A 89 8.79 -1.99 21.72
C ASP A 89 7.31 -1.70 22.01
N SER A 90 6.98 -0.43 22.24
CA SER A 90 5.62 0.01 22.57
C SER A 90 4.66 -0.06 21.38
N CYS A 91 5.14 -0.17 20.13
CA CYS A 91 4.24 -0.40 18.99
C CYS A 91 3.64 -1.80 19.06
N GLN A 92 4.45 -2.81 19.39
CA GLN A 92 4.01 -4.20 19.52
C GLN A 92 2.90 -4.37 20.57
N GLU A 93 3.01 -3.65 21.70
CA GLU A 93 1.98 -3.66 22.76
C GLU A 93 0.61 -3.12 22.29
N LEU A 94 0.62 -2.27 21.25
CA LEU A 94 -0.56 -1.66 20.64
C LEU A 94 -1.08 -2.43 19.42
N GLY A 95 -0.48 -3.58 19.08
CA GLY A 95 -0.79 -4.30 17.84
C GLY A 95 -0.29 -3.58 16.58
N LEU A 96 0.66 -2.65 16.74
CA LEU A 96 1.31 -1.89 15.67
C LEU A 96 2.76 -2.36 15.48
N LYS A 97 3.48 -1.76 14.53
CA LYS A 97 4.93 -1.92 14.34
C LYS A 97 5.64 -0.59 14.28
N ILE A 98 6.95 -0.60 14.54
CA ILE A 98 7.82 0.54 14.29
C ILE A 98 7.71 0.95 12.83
N PHE A 99 7.53 2.24 12.58
CA PHE A 99 7.50 2.83 11.25
C PHE A 99 8.82 2.56 10.53
N ALA A 100 8.73 2.03 9.32
CA ALA A 100 9.88 1.74 8.46
C ALA A 100 9.45 2.02 7.00
N PRO A 101 9.86 3.12 6.38
CA PRO A 101 9.36 3.52 5.07
C PRO A 101 9.86 2.61 3.95
N ARG A 102 9.01 2.26 2.97
CA ARG A 102 9.39 1.49 1.76
C ARG A 102 9.92 2.39 0.65
N THR A 103 9.41 3.62 0.59
CA THR A 103 9.72 4.63 -0.43
C THR A 103 10.02 5.99 0.18
N GLU A 104 10.56 6.92 -0.63
CA GLU A 104 10.72 8.33 -0.24
C GLU A 104 9.37 8.97 0.12
N GLU A 105 8.30 8.60 -0.59
CA GLU A 105 6.96 9.13 -0.35
C GLU A 105 6.39 8.68 1.01
N ASP A 106 6.57 7.41 1.39
CA ASP A 106 6.16 6.93 2.73
C ASP A 106 6.82 7.76 3.83
N TYR A 107 8.12 8.04 3.65
CA TYR A 107 8.87 8.87 4.58
C TYR A 107 8.34 10.30 4.61
N ASP A 108 8.06 10.89 3.44
CA ASP A 108 7.55 12.26 3.30
C ASP A 108 6.22 12.44 4.04
N ARG A 109 5.30 11.48 3.90
CA ARG A 109 3.99 11.51 4.55
C ARG A 109 4.10 11.45 6.07
N ALA A 110 4.90 10.52 6.60
CA ALA A 110 5.20 10.46 8.03
C ALA A 110 5.90 11.74 8.53
N ARG A 111 6.80 12.31 7.72
CA ARG A 111 7.47 13.58 8.02
C ARG A 111 6.50 14.74 8.16
N GLN A 112 5.57 14.88 7.22
CA GLN A 112 4.57 15.94 7.24
C GLN A 112 3.69 15.84 8.49
N TYR A 113 3.27 14.63 8.86
CA TYR A 113 2.58 14.41 10.13
C TYR A 113 3.42 14.85 11.34
N LEU A 114 4.65 14.36 11.47
CA LEU A 114 5.52 14.71 12.60
C LEU A 114 5.82 16.22 12.67
N LEU A 115 5.99 16.89 11.52
CA LEU A 115 6.13 18.34 11.45
C LEU A 115 4.87 19.06 11.96
N SER A 116 3.68 18.58 11.59
CA SER A 116 2.41 19.20 11.98
C SER A 116 2.20 19.22 13.50
N ILE A 117 2.80 18.28 14.23
CA ILE A 117 2.74 18.17 15.69
C ILE A 117 4.02 18.61 16.40
N GLY A 118 5.02 19.13 15.68
CA GLY A 118 6.29 19.60 16.24
C GLY A 118 7.21 18.49 16.77
N ALA A 119 7.09 17.28 16.22
CA ALA A 119 7.83 16.08 16.60
C ALA A 119 8.80 15.58 15.51
N GLN A 120 9.30 16.48 14.66
CA GLN A 120 10.15 16.18 13.50
C GLN A 120 11.45 15.40 13.79
N GLY A 121 11.85 15.27 15.07
CA GLY A 121 13.01 14.49 15.49
C GLY A 121 12.68 13.05 15.96
N SER A 122 11.41 12.65 15.96
CA SER A 122 10.93 11.42 16.62
C SER A 122 10.51 10.30 15.66
N PHE A 123 11.18 10.21 14.51
CA PHE A 123 10.96 9.15 13.51
C PHE A 123 11.54 7.78 13.88
N GLY A 124 12.70 7.79 14.51
CA GLY A 124 13.61 6.63 14.52
C GLY A 124 12.97 5.40 15.14
N PRO A 125 13.52 4.19 14.96
CA PRO A 125 14.72 3.85 14.20
C PRO A 125 14.50 3.68 12.67
N LEU A 126 13.32 4.01 12.14
CA LEU A 126 12.92 3.69 10.76
C LEU A 126 13.02 2.19 10.42
N GLY A 127 13.06 1.32 11.44
CA GLY A 127 13.16 -0.14 11.33
C GLY A 127 14.31 -0.67 10.46
N VAL A 128 15.38 0.12 10.25
CA VAL A 128 16.54 -0.28 9.44
C VAL A 128 17.68 -0.75 10.32
N TYR A 129 18.25 -1.89 9.94
CA TYR A 129 19.37 -2.52 10.63
C TYR A 129 20.19 -3.34 9.62
N ASN A 130 21.35 -3.82 10.02
CA ASN A 130 22.10 -4.78 9.21
C ASN A 130 22.30 -6.09 10.01
N PRO A 131 21.97 -7.26 9.42
CA PRO A 131 21.98 -8.54 10.11
C PRO A 131 23.39 -9.14 10.28
N THR A 132 24.43 -8.53 9.71
CA THR A 132 25.79 -9.06 9.74
C THR A 132 26.83 -7.96 9.90
N ASP A 133 27.72 -8.08 10.89
CA ASP A 133 28.86 -7.17 11.06
C ASP A 133 29.64 -7.02 9.72
N GLY A 134 30.04 -5.79 9.36
CA GLY A 134 30.51 -5.52 8.01
C GLY A 134 31.25 -4.19 7.89
N PRO A 135 31.87 -3.90 6.72
CA PRO A 135 32.86 -2.84 6.57
C PRO A 135 32.29 -1.40 6.51
N GLY A 136 31.01 -1.22 6.84
CA GLY A 136 30.32 0.06 6.68
C GLY A 136 29.84 0.33 5.26
N THR A 137 29.09 1.43 5.10
CA THR A 137 28.47 1.87 3.85
C THR A 137 28.59 3.38 3.64
N SER A 138 29.74 3.95 4.01
CA SER A 138 30.05 5.36 3.82
C SER A 138 29.76 5.83 2.38
N TYR A 139 29.23 7.04 2.26
CA TYR A 139 28.90 7.70 0.98
C TYR A 139 27.90 6.95 0.10
N THR A 140 27.15 6.02 0.70
CA THR A 140 26.13 5.22 0.00
C THR A 140 24.74 5.69 0.41
N PRO A 141 23.82 5.85 -0.56
CA PRO A 141 22.40 6.03 -0.26
C PRO A 141 21.86 4.93 0.66
N MET A 142 21.19 5.33 1.74
CA MET A 142 20.56 4.41 2.69
C MET A 142 19.16 4.06 2.20
N ASN A 143 19.13 3.16 1.22
CA ASN A 143 17.91 2.57 0.66
C ASN A 143 18.18 1.13 0.19
N SER A 144 17.11 0.39 -0.13
CA SER A 144 17.20 -1.00 -0.58
C SER A 144 18.04 -1.17 -1.84
N ASP A 145 18.00 -0.20 -2.76
CA ASP A 145 18.62 -0.32 -4.08
C ASP A 145 20.15 -0.12 -4.03
N HIS A 146 20.68 0.47 -2.96
CA HIS A 146 22.10 0.72 -2.75
C HIS A 146 22.63 0.00 -1.50
N ALA A 147 22.42 0.56 -0.31
CA ALA A 147 22.90 -0.03 0.94
C ALA A 147 22.38 -1.46 1.16
N GLY A 148 21.15 -1.75 0.72
CA GLY A 148 20.58 -3.10 0.81
C GLY A 148 21.25 -4.10 -0.12
N THR A 149 21.27 -3.83 -1.42
CA THR A 149 21.85 -4.75 -2.42
C THR A 149 23.37 -4.91 -2.31
N GLN A 150 24.09 -3.86 -1.93
CA GLN A 150 25.56 -3.85 -1.97
C GLN A 150 26.21 -4.26 -0.64
N PHE A 151 25.51 -4.05 0.48
CA PHE A 151 26.12 -4.15 1.81
C PHE A 151 25.26 -4.87 2.85
N GLY A 152 24.11 -5.42 2.46
CA GLY A 152 23.29 -6.28 3.32
C GLY A 152 22.41 -5.56 4.33
N TRP A 153 22.29 -4.22 4.26
CA TRP A 153 21.32 -3.50 5.07
C TRP A 153 19.89 -3.94 4.74
N THR A 154 19.03 -4.01 5.75
CA THR A 154 17.66 -4.46 5.60
C THR A 154 16.73 -3.66 6.51
N SER A 155 15.44 -3.98 6.43
CA SER A 155 14.40 -3.31 7.19
C SER A 155 13.35 -4.28 7.69
N THR A 156 12.67 -3.93 8.77
CA THR A 156 11.43 -4.57 9.20
C THR A 156 10.31 -4.46 8.16
N ALA A 157 10.45 -3.59 7.15
CA ALA A 157 9.56 -3.49 5.99
C ALA A 157 9.76 -4.59 4.93
N GLY A 158 10.82 -5.39 5.03
CA GLY A 158 11.20 -6.38 4.02
C GLY A 158 12.13 -5.82 2.93
N ASP A 159 11.98 -6.32 1.70
CA ASP A 159 12.96 -6.12 0.61
C ASP A 159 13.05 -4.67 0.08
N LYS A 160 12.00 -3.87 0.28
CA LYS A 160 11.96 -2.46 -0.14
C LYS A 160 11.91 -1.54 1.07
N TRP A 161 12.86 -0.62 1.13
CA TRP A 161 13.01 0.33 2.23
C TRP A 161 13.79 1.57 1.78
N TRP A 162 13.52 2.70 2.44
CA TRP A 162 14.15 3.98 2.13
C TRP A 162 14.38 4.80 3.40
N ILE A 163 15.56 5.40 3.54
CA ILE A 163 15.86 6.43 4.55
C ILE A 163 16.25 7.74 3.88
N SER A 164 17.09 7.66 2.85
CA SER A 164 17.69 8.83 2.21
C SER A 164 18.51 8.45 0.97
N ASP A 165 18.43 9.27 -0.07
CA ASP A 165 19.27 9.14 -1.29
C ASP A 165 20.61 9.86 -1.22
N ARG A 166 20.92 10.44 -0.06
CA ARG A 166 22.19 11.14 0.18
C ARG A 166 23.39 10.20 0.05
N SER A 167 24.41 10.70 -0.66
CA SER A 167 25.71 10.05 -0.84
C SER A 167 26.87 10.87 -0.26
N ASP A 168 26.57 11.90 0.52
CA ASP A 168 27.53 12.85 1.10
C ASP A 168 27.80 12.61 2.60
N ILE A 169 27.29 11.51 3.16
CA ILE A 169 27.47 11.12 4.58
C ILE A 169 28.55 10.06 4.68
N SER A 170 29.56 10.26 5.53
CA SER A 170 30.70 9.34 5.66
C SER A 170 30.44 8.11 6.54
N GLU A 171 29.19 7.88 6.89
CA GLU A 171 28.67 6.77 7.70
C GLU A 171 27.67 5.97 6.86
N PRO A 172 27.17 4.81 7.32
CA PRO A 172 27.73 3.93 8.35
C PRO A 172 29.21 3.60 8.14
N SER A 173 30.03 3.57 9.19
CA SER A 173 31.47 3.28 9.11
C SER A 173 31.82 1.81 9.35
N GLY A 174 30.84 1.00 9.79
CA GLY A 174 31.00 -0.43 9.99
C GLY A 174 31.49 -0.83 11.38
N ASP A 175 31.41 0.08 12.35
CA ASP A 175 31.82 -0.17 13.74
C ASP A 175 30.70 -0.73 14.62
N TYR A 176 29.58 -1.14 14.01
CA TYR A 176 28.37 -1.60 14.67
C TYR A 176 28.31 -3.09 15.02
N ILE A 177 27.34 -3.46 15.86
CA ILE A 177 26.96 -4.86 16.12
C ILE A 177 25.68 -5.18 15.34
N HIS A 178 25.65 -6.31 14.63
CA HIS A 178 24.48 -6.77 13.89
C HIS A 178 23.16 -6.68 14.68
N GLY A 179 22.12 -6.22 13.99
CA GLY A 179 20.78 -6.07 14.54
C GLY A 179 20.56 -4.81 15.37
N GLU A 180 21.61 -4.06 15.74
CA GLU A 180 21.47 -2.76 16.41
C GLU A 180 20.85 -1.72 15.48
N TRP A 181 20.08 -0.80 16.07
CA TRP A 181 19.47 0.29 15.31
C TRP A 181 20.49 1.30 14.83
N LEU A 182 20.32 1.73 13.59
CA LEU A 182 21.03 2.89 13.05
C LEU A 182 20.63 4.15 13.83
N GLY A 183 21.61 4.95 14.26
CA GLY A 183 21.38 6.28 14.82
C GLY A 183 21.06 7.25 13.71
N ILE A 184 19.95 7.98 13.81
CA ILE A 184 19.53 8.94 12.77
C ILE A 184 19.34 10.32 13.38
N LEU A 185 19.95 11.33 12.75
CA LEU A 185 19.80 12.73 13.12
C LEU A 185 18.98 13.45 12.04
N TYR A 186 17.91 14.12 12.47
CA TYR A 186 17.04 14.91 11.60
C TYR A 186 17.34 16.42 11.73
N ASN A 187 17.05 17.19 10.68
CA ASN A 187 17.03 18.65 10.74
C ASN A 187 15.64 19.17 11.18
N GLU A 188 15.47 20.50 11.24
CA GLU A 188 14.20 21.13 11.64
C GLU A 188 13.04 20.85 10.66
N ALA A 189 13.33 20.44 9.43
CA ALA A 189 12.34 20.01 8.45
C ALA A 189 12.05 18.51 8.54
N GLY A 190 12.66 17.77 9.48
CA GLY A 190 12.52 16.32 9.58
C GLY A 190 13.26 15.54 8.49
N ASN A 191 14.18 16.16 7.76
CA ASN A 191 15.01 15.46 6.78
C ASN A 191 16.26 14.88 7.44
N VAL A 192 16.71 13.72 6.95
CA VAL A 192 17.92 13.05 7.41
C VAL A 192 19.15 13.93 7.19
N ARG A 193 19.74 14.39 8.29
CA ARG A 193 20.96 15.20 8.32
C ARG A 193 22.22 14.33 8.43
N TRP A 194 22.13 13.25 9.19
CA TRP A 194 23.24 12.34 9.47
C TRP A 194 22.70 10.99 9.94
N TYR A 195 23.51 9.94 9.83
CA TYR A 195 23.27 8.67 10.49
C TYR A 195 24.60 8.04 10.91
N ASN A 196 24.57 7.08 11.84
CA ASN A 196 25.76 6.40 12.33
C ASN A 196 25.39 5.03 12.91
N ASP A 197 26.27 4.06 12.78
CA ASP A 197 26.12 2.69 13.25
C ASP A 197 26.96 2.37 14.51
N ALA A 198 27.57 3.36 15.16
CA ALA A 198 28.40 3.21 16.37
C ALA A 198 28.10 2.02 17.34
N PRO A 199 29.15 1.37 17.89
CA PRO A 199 29.02 0.21 18.75
C PRO A 199 28.32 0.52 20.08
N GLY A 200 27.40 -0.35 20.49
CA GLY A 200 26.62 -0.22 21.73
C GLY A 200 25.21 0.30 21.51
N GLY A 201 24.80 0.44 20.25
CA GLY A 201 23.45 0.73 19.79
C GLY A 201 22.97 2.15 20.08
N TYR A 202 22.22 2.71 19.14
CA TYR A 202 21.40 3.89 19.41
C TYR A 202 20.09 3.45 20.06
N SER A 203 19.73 4.13 21.15
CA SER A 203 18.51 3.85 21.91
C SER A 203 17.37 4.75 21.46
N TYR A 204 16.20 4.19 21.23
CA TYR A 204 14.98 4.93 20.91
C TYR A 204 13.91 4.67 21.96
N SER A 205 13.39 5.74 22.58
CA SER A 205 12.22 5.73 23.47
C SER A 205 11.09 6.64 22.99
N SER A 206 11.34 7.38 21.91
CA SER A 206 10.33 8.10 21.14
C SER A 206 10.50 7.71 19.68
N TYR A 207 9.44 7.18 19.08
CA TYR A 207 9.45 6.59 17.76
C TYR A 207 8.06 6.57 17.15
N LEU A 208 8.00 6.59 15.82
CA LEU A 208 6.75 6.51 15.10
C LEU A 208 6.36 5.03 14.94
N CYS A 209 5.12 4.71 15.26
CA CYS A 209 4.48 3.43 14.97
C CYS A 209 3.55 3.57 13.78
N MET A 210 3.25 2.43 13.17
CA MET A 210 2.27 2.30 12.11
C MET A 210 1.58 0.94 12.13
N SER A 211 0.46 0.83 11.42
CA SER A 211 -0.21 -0.44 11.20
C SER A 211 0.55 -1.27 10.15
N GLU A 212 0.50 -2.60 10.28
CA GLU A 212 1.12 -3.52 9.31
C GLU A 212 0.52 -3.37 7.91
N ASP A 213 -0.77 -3.05 7.83
CA ASP A 213 -1.45 -2.84 6.56
C ASP A 213 -1.09 -1.51 5.86
N ASN A 214 -0.25 -0.68 6.48
CA ASN A 214 0.45 0.39 5.76
C ASN A 214 1.45 -0.19 4.72
N TYR A 215 1.98 -1.40 4.95
CA TYR A 215 2.88 -2.09 4.02
C TYR A 215 2.18 -2.96 3.02
N ALA A 216 0.93 -3.34 3.32
CA ALA A 216 0.11 -3.98 2.32
C ALA A 216 0.23 -3.07 1.12
N ALA A 217 0.83 -3.61 0.04
CA ALA A 217 0.66 -3.02 -1.27
C ALA A 217 -0.81 -2.65 -1.31
N VAL A 218 -1.08 -1.38 -1.66
CA VAL A 218 -2.44 -1.00 -2.02
C VAL A 218 -2.94 -2.17 -2.84
N SER A 219 -3.99 -2.81 -2.36
CA SER A 219 -4.50 -4.05 -2.90
C SER A 219 -5.10 -3.68 -4.25
N ASP A 220 -4.24 -3.39 -5.21
CA ASP A 220 -4.53 -2.39 -6.22
C ASP A 220 -5.02 -1.05 -5.64
N ASP A 221 -4.48 0.06 -6.13
CA ASP A 221 -5.08 1.37 -5.85
C ASP A 221 -6.56 1.32 -6.25
N GLY A 222 -7.44 1.84 -5.39
CA GLY A 222 -8.85 2.02 -5.72
C GLY A 222 -9.06 2.91 -6.95
N ASP A 223 -8.01 3.58 -7.45
CA ASP A 223 -7.99 4.25 -8.75
C ASP A 223 -7.19 3.52 -9.84
N CYS A 224 -6.33 2.53 -9.53
CA CYS A 224 -5.69 1.69 -10.54
C CYS A 224 -6.56 0.47 -10.85
N GLN A 225 -7.49 0.63 -11.79
CA GLN A 225 -8.31 -0.51 -12.20
C GLN A 225 -7.54 -1.38 -13.20
N HIS A 226 -6.95 -2.47 -12.72
CA HIS A 226 -6.23 -3.45 -13.55
C HIS A 226 -7.12 -4.08 -14.62
N ALA A 227 -6.48 -4.48 -15.73
CA ALA A 227 -7.09 -5.45 -16.61
C ALA A 227 -7.22 -6.81 -15.89
N SER A 228 -8.24 -7.59 -16.20
CA SER A 228 -8.47 -8.89 -15.57
C SER A 228 -8.59 -10.00 -16.61
N TYR A 229 -7.85 -11.08 -16.44
CA TYR A 229 -7.97 -12.26 -17.30
C TYR A 229 -8.78 -13.36 -16.62
N ASN A 230 -9.87 -13.76 -17.26
CA ASN A 230 -10.69 -14.88 -16.81
C ASN A 230 -10.26 -16.17 -17.54
N LEU A 231 -9.70 -17.12 -16.80
CA LEU A 231 -9.21 -18.41 -17.34
C LEU A 231 -10.31 -19.27 -17.98
N LYS A 232 -11.51 -19.28 -17.37
CA LYS A 232 -12.63 -20.13 -17.80
C LYS A 232 -13.21 -19.61 -19.12
N ASP A 233 -13.45 -18.31 -19.16
CA ASP A 233 -14.03 -17.63 -20.31
C ASP A 233 -12.97 -17.23 -21.34
N ARG A 234 -11.68 -17.26 -21.00
CA ARG A 234 -10.57 -16.84 -21.87
C ARG A 234 -10.75 -15.41 -22.39
N THR A 235 -11.17 -14.52 -21.50
CA THR A 235 -11.43 -13.11 -21.79
C THR A 235 -10.50 -12.23 -20.97
N LEU A 236 -9.92 -11.23 -21.64
CA LEU A 236 -9.16 -10.14 -21.02
C LEU A 236 -10.05 -8.90 -21.02
N SER A 237 -10.49 -8.48 -19.85
CA SER A 237 -11.27 -7.24 -19.66
C SER A 237 -10.31 -6.10 -19.38
N ILE A 238 -10.43 -4.99 -20.10
CA ILE A 238 -9.59 -3.80 -19.94
C ILE A 238 -10.52 -2.64 -19.57
N PRO A 239 -10.49 -2.17 -18.31
CA PRO A 239 -11.45 -1.19 -17.81
C PRO A 239 -11.18 0.22 -18.34
N PHE A 240 -9.92 0.57 -18.59
CA PHE A 240 -9.53 1.88 -19.11
C PHE A 240 -8.42 1.77 -20.16
N VAL A 241 -8.65 2.40 -21.29
CA VAL A 241 -7.72 2.52 -22.41
C VAL A 241 -7.72 3.96 -22.88
N GLU A 242 -6.56 4.62 -22.82
CA GLU A 242 -6.34 5.91 -23.44
C GLU A 242 -6.12 5.74 -24.94
N LEU A 243 -6.99 6.40 -25.70
CA LEU A 243 -6.94 6.50 -27.15
C LEU A 243 -6.65 7.95 -27.54
N PRO A 244 -5.55 8.25 -28.23
CA PRO A 244 -5.26 9.63 -28.63
C PRO A 244 -6.30 10.11 -29.65
N LEU A 245 -6.82 11.32 -29.42
CA LEU A 245 -7.69 12.01 -30.37
C LEU A 245 -6.87 12.44 -31.58
N LEU A 246 -7.32 12.03 -32.77
CA LEU A 246 -6.68 12.39 -34.03
C LEU A 246 -7.37 13.60 -34.66
N ASP A 247 -6.58 14.55 -35.16
CA ASP A 247 -7.08 15.67 -35.95
C ASP A 247 -7.68 15.14 -37.25
N VAL A 248 -8.92 15.52 -37.53
CA VAL A 248 -9.74 14.95 -38.63
C VAL A 248 -9.12 15.20 -40.00
N TRP A 249 -8.31 16.26 -40.14
CA TRP A 249 -7.75 16.68 -41.42
C TRP A 249 -6.35 16.13 -41.67
N SER A 250 -5.50 16.12 -40.64
CA SER A 250 -4.11 15.68 -40.72
C SER A 250 -3.92 14.20 -40.33
N GLY A 251 -4.87 13.62 -39.59
CA GLY A 251 -4.74 12.29 -38.99
C GLY A 251 -3.70 12.22 -37.86
N GLN A 252 -3.15 13.35 -37.41
CA GLN A 252 -2.12 13.41 -36.37
C GLN A 252 -2.75 13.50 -34.97
N PRO A 253 -2.07 12.97 -33.92
CA PRO A 253 -2.52 13.15 -32.54
C PRO A 253 -2.63 14.63 -32.16
N THR A 254 -3.76 14.99 -31.56
CA THR A 254 -4.05 16.36 -31.10
C THR A 254 -3.35 16.70 -29.78
N GLY A 255 -2.88 15.69 -29.05
CA GLY A 255 -2.40 15.82 -27.67
C GLY A 255 -3.48 15.58 -26.61
N GLU A 256 -4.74 15.44 -27.01
CA GLU A 256 -5.85 15.01 -26.16
C GLU A 256 -6.08 13.50 -26.28
N VAL A 257 -6.68 12.88 -25.25
CA VAL A 257 -7.02 11.46 -25.23
C VAL A 257 -8.49 11.26 -24.86
N GLU A 258 -9.10 10.21 -25.40
CA GLU A 258 -10.38 9.68 -24.96
C GLU A 258 -10.19 8.36 -24.22
N LEU A 259 -11.05 8.11 -23.23
CA LEU A 259 -10.97 6.93 -22.38
C LEU A 259 -12.05 5.91 -22.75
N PHE A 260 -11.65 4.67 -22.97
CA PHE A 260 -12.53 3.58 -23.36
C PHE A 260 -12.38 2.35 -22.47
N SER A 261 -13.42 1.54 -22.38
CA SER A 261 -13.36 0.17 -21.84
C SER A 261 -13.60 -0.86 -22.94
N GLY A 262 -13.15 -2.11 -22.76
CA GLY A 262 -13.44 -3.18 -23.71
C GLY A 262 -12.97 -4.57 -23.27
N VAL A 263 -13.41 -5.60 -24.00
CA VAL A 263 -13.05 -7.00 -23.75
C VAL A 263 -12.41 -7.64 -24.98
N LEU A 264 -11.29 -8.32 -24.75
CA LEU A 264 -10.63 -9.16 -25.74
C LEU A 264 -10.90 -10.65 -25.46
N LYS A 265 -11.25 -11.43 -26.48
CA LYS A 265 -11.47 -12.87 -26.38
C LYS A 265 -10.29 -13.63 -27.00
N GLN A 266 -9.64 -14.47 -26.23
CA GLN A 266 -8.59 -15.34 -26.75
C GLN A 266 -9.16 -16.31 -27.78
N LYS A 267 -8.51 -16.43 -28.95
CA LYS A 267 -8.93 -17.39 -29.99
C LYS A 267 -8.74 -18.83 -29.49
N TYR A 268 -9.64 -19.70 -29.95
CA TYR A 268 -9.57 -21.12 -29.61
C TYR A 268 -8.26 -21.73 -30.15
N LYS A 269 -7.57 -22.52 -29.30
CA LYS A 269 -6.26 -23.16 -29.56
C LYS A 269 -5.05 -22.22 -29.74
N THR A 270 -5.17 -20.93 -29.44
CA THR A 270 -4.03 -20.01 -29.42
C THR A 270 -3.80 -19.49 -28.01
N THR A 271 -2.55 -19.21 -27.64
CA THR A 271 -2.21 -18.54 -26.38
C THR A 271 -2.09 -17.02 -26.54
N GLU A 272 -1.66 -16.56 -27.72
CA GLU A 272 -1.24 -15.17 -27.95
C GLU A 272 -2.22 -14.34 -28.80
N HIS A 273 -3.24 -14.93 -29.42
CA HIS A 273 -4.19 -14.20 -30.30
C HIS A 273 -5.49 -13.84 -29.57
N PHE A 274 -5.81 -12.56 -29.57
CA PHE A 274 -6.94 -11.96 -28.87
C PHE A 274 -7.82 -11.16 -29.83
N ARG A 275 -9.08 -11.55 -29.96
CA ARG A 275 -10.07 -10.85 -30.78
C ARG A 275 -10.81 -9.79 -29.98
N LEU A 276 -10.88 -8.57 -30.49
CA LEU A 276 -11.71 -7.52 -29.89
C LEU A 276 -13.20 -7.88 -30.00
N LEU A 277 -13.91 -7.86 -28.87
CA LEU A 277 -15.36 -7.98 -28.83
C LEU A 277 -15.96 -6.58 -29.02
N SER A 278 -16.15 -6.15 -30.27
CA SER A 278 -16.57 -4.77 -30.61
C SER A 278 -17.82 -4.28 -29.87
N LYS A 279 -18.77 -5.17 -29.52
CA LYS A 279 -19.97 -4.82 -28.76
C LYS A 279 -19.73 -4.44 -27.30
N THR A 280 -18.53 -4.71 -26.78
CA THR A 280 -18.13 -4.40 -25.40
C THR A 280 -17.36 -3.09 -25.28
N VAL A 281 -16.99 -2.49 -26.43
CA VAL A 281 -16.23 -1.24 -26.45
C VAL A 281 -17.16 -0.08 -26.10
N SER A 282 -16.82 0.66 -25.05
CA SER A 282 -17.63 1.77 -24.55
C SER A 282 -16.76 2.98 -24.24
N LEU A 283 -17.18 4.16 -24.69
CA LEU A 283 -16.58 5.44 -24.31
C LEU A 283 -16.97 5.78 -22.87
N ILE A 284 -16.01 6.23 -22.08
CA ILE A 284 -16.19 6.60 -20.68
C ILE A 284 -16.38 8.12 -20.63
N THR A 285 -17.53 8.58 -20.12
CA THR A 285 -17.93 10.00 -20.13
C THR A 285 -18.43 10.49 -18.78
N ASP A 286 -18.46 9.62 -17.77
CA ASP A 286 -18.92 9.90 -16.42
C ASP A 286 -17.83 10.49 -15.52
N GLY A 287 -16.65 10.76 -16.07
CA GLY A 287 -15.48 11.26 -15.34
C GLY A 287 -14.67 10.17 -14.64
N SER A 288 -15.03 8.89 -14.79
CA SER A 288 -14.22 7.78 -14.28
C SER A 288 -12.87 7.73 -14.99
N SER A 289 -11.80 7.57 -14.22
CA SER A 289 -10.44 7.42 -14.72
C SER A 289 -9.78 6.20 -14.08
N SER A 290 -8.57 5.89 -14.53
CA SER A 290 -7.67 5.02 -13.79
C SER A 290 -6.31 5.69 -13.72
N SER A 291 -5.58 5.48 -12.62
CA SER A 291 -4.19 5.91 -12.47
C SER A 291 -3.22 5.06 -13.31
N CYS A 292 -3.70 3.95 -13.89
CA CYS A 292 -2.92 3.01 -14.68
C CYS A 292 -3.65 2.53 -15.96
N PRO A 293 -4.14 3.45 -16.81
CA PRO A 293 -4.87 3.05 -18.00
C PRO A 293 -3.94 2.31 -18.97
N ALA A 294 -4.51 1.37 -19.73
CA ALA A 294 -3.82 0.86 -20.90
C ALA A 294 -3.69 2.00 -21.94
N THR A 295 -2.69 1.93 -22.81
CA THR A 295 -2.48 2.94 -23.86
C THR A 295 -2.47 2.27 -25.23
N TYR A 296 -3.06 2.94 -26.22
CA TYR A 296 -3.03 2.45 -27.60
C TYR A 296 -2.46 3.49 -28.57
N SER A 297 -1.52 3.06 -29.41
CA SER A 297 -0.94 3.87 -30.48
C SER A 297 -1.49 3.45 -31.84
N PHE A 298 -2.15 4.37 -32.55
CA PHE A 298 -2.63 4.13 -33.92
C PHE A 298 -1.49 3.93 -34.93
N ASP A 299 -0.36 4.61 -34.72
CA ASP A 299 0.79 4.58 -35.64
C ASP A 299 1.48 3.21 -35.65
N THR A 300 1.66 2.64 -34.46
CA THR A 300 2.35 1.36 -34.28
C THR A 300 1.38 0.18 -34.17
N GLY A 301 0.10 0.45 -33.92
CA GLY A 301 -0.90 -0.56 -33.58
C GLY A 301 -0.61 -1.26 -32.24
N VAL A 302 0.17 -0.64 -31.37
CA VAL A 302 0.57 -1.23 -30.07
C VAL A 302 -0.44 -0.87 -29.00
N LEU A 303 -0.92 -1.87 -28.27
CA LEU A 303 -1.67 -1.77 -27.02
C LEU A 303 -0.74 -2.18 -25.87
N SER A 304 -0.43 -1.24 -24.97
CA SER A 304 0.35 -1.50 -23.77
C SER A 304 -0.58 -1.56 -22.56
N ILE A 305 -0.52 -2.66 -21.81
CA ILE A 305 -1.34 -2.89 -20.62
C ILE A 305 -0.38 -3.00 -19.43
N PRO A 306 -0.38 -1.99 -18.53
CA PRO A 306 0.61 -1.91 -17.46
C PRO A 306 0.42 -3.01 -16.41
N TYR A 307 -0.84 -3.38 -16.13
CA TYR A 307 -1.16 -4.36 -15.10
C TYR A 307 -2.36 -5.24 -15.47
N ILE A 308 -2.19 -6.56 -15.30
CA ILE A 308 -3.16 -7.60 -15.61
C ILE A 308 -3.23 -8.56 -14.43
N ASN A 309 -4.38 -8.65 -13.79
CA ASN A 309 -4.68 -9.66 -12.78
C ASN A 309 -5.00 -11.00 -13.45
N VAL A 310 -4.16 -12.00 -13.21
CA VAL A 310 -4.30 -13.36 -13.73
C VAL A 310 -4.41 -14.34 -12.54
N PRO A 311 -5.56 -15.00 -12.35
CA PRO A 311 -5.68 -16.07 -11.35
C PRO A 311 -4.72 -17.22 -11.67
N THR A 312 -3.99 -17.72 -10.68
CA THR A 312 -3.18 -18.94 -10.85
C THR A 312 -3.98 -20.17 -10.45
N THR A 313 -3.64 -21.34 -11.00
CA THR A 313 -4.18 -22.63 -10.53
C THR A 313 -3.04 -23.56 -10.15
N ALA A 314 -2.96 -23.95 -8.88
CA ALA A 314 -2.08 -25.04 -8.43
C ALA A 314 -2.67 -26.40 -8.85
N ALA A 315 -1.91 -27.16 -9.65
CA ALA A 315 -2.26 -28.54 -10.01
C ALA A 315 -1.23 -29.51 -9.41
N MET A 316 -1.65 -30.30 -8.43
CA MET A 316 -0.91 -31.48 -7.96
C MET A 316 -1.81 -32.71 -8.01
N GLY A 317 -1.36 -33.76 -8.71
CA GLY A 317 -1.97 -35.09 -8.66
C GLY A 317 -3.35 -35.25 -9.31
N GLY A 318 -3.68 -34.48 -10.36
CA GLY A 318 -4.93 -34.63 -11.13
C GLY A 318 -6.15 -33.93 -10.52
N ASN A 319 -6.02 -33.36 -9.33
CA ASN A 319 -7.02 -32.44 -8.77
C ASN A 319 -6.56 -31.00 -9.03
N LYS A 320 -7.42 -30.22 -9.69
CA LYS A 320 -7.24 -28.76 -9.80
C LYS A 320 -7.70 -28.14 -8.49
N PHE A 321 -6.78 -27.51 -7.78
CA PHE A 321 -7.13 -26.63 -6.67
C PHE A 321 -7.29 -25.23 -7.25
N ASP A 322 -8.43 -24.60 -6.96
CA ASP A 322 -8.60 -23.17 -7.19
C ASP A 322 -7.68 -22.48 -6.19
N SER A 323 -6.48 -22.09 -6.61
CA SER A 323 -5.62 -21.26 -5.76
C SER A 323 -6.18 -19.84 -5.80
N SER A 324 -6.42 -19.26 -4.64
CA SER A 324 -6.87 -17.87 -4.47
C SER A 324 -5.76 -16.84 -4.75
N GLU A 325 -4.65 -17.24 -5.36
CA GLU A 325 -3.52 -16.38 -5.68
C GLU A 325 -3.74 -15.72 -7.04
N VAL A 326 -3.62 -14.40 -7.07
CA VAL A 326 -3.65 -13.59 -8.28
C VAL A 326 -2.23 -13.12 -8.55
N GLU A 327 -1.71 -13.43 -9.73
CA GLU A 327 -0.45 -12.88 -10.22
C GLU A 327 -0.70 -11.67 -11.11
N VAL A 328 0.16 -10.66 -10.99
CA VAL A 328 0.06 -9.42 -11.79
C VAL A 328 1.08 -9.47 -12.92
N PHE A 329 0.64 -9.12 -14.13
CA PHE A 329 1.48 -9.09 -15.32
C PHE A 329 1.41 -7.76 -16.06
N LYS A 330 2.48 -7.38 -16.74
CA LYS A 330 2.48 -6.35 -17.78
C LYS A 330 2.50 -7.02 -19.15
N ALA A 331 1.78 -6.46 -20.13
CA ALA A 331 1.79 -7.00 -21.50
C ALA A 331 1.79 -5.93 -22.59
N THR A 332 2.43 -6.27 -23.71
CA THR A 332 2.40 -5.48 -24.96
C THR A 332 1.78 -6.33 -26.07
N LEU A 333 0.74 -5.80 -26.71
CA LEU A 333 0.04 -6.47 -27.82
C LEU A 333 0.12 -5.60 -29.08
N THR A 334 0.18 -6.22 -30.25
CA THR A 334 0.15 -5.51 -31.54
C THR A 334 -1.09 -5.89 -32.35
N TRP A 335 -1.74 -4.91 -32.96
CA TRP A 335 -2.87 -5.11 -33.86
C TRP A 335 -2.42 -5.69 -35.21
N GLU A 336 -2.98 -6.85 -35.56
CA GLU A 336 -2.78 -7.52 -36.84
C GLU A 336 -4.00 -7.31 -37.75
N GLN A 337 -3.82 -6.52 -38.81
CA GLN A 337 -4.90 -6.11 -39.72
C GLN A 337 -5.57 -7.27 -40.47
N GLN A 338 -4.80 -8.29 -40.87
CA GLN A 338 -5.32 -9.40 -41.69
C GLN A 338 -6.32 -10.27 -40.92
N GLU A 339 -5.96 -10.63 -39.68
CA GLU A 339 -6.81 -11.45 -38.82
C GLU A 339 -7.77 -10.64 -37.94
N ARG A 340 -7.57 -9.31 -37.85
CA ARG A 340 -8.29 -8.39 -36.96
C ARG A 340 -8.20 -8.85 -35.49
N VAL A 341 -6.99 -9.09 -35.04
CA VAL A 341 -6.66 -9.56 -33.69
C VAL A 341 -5.52 -8.74 -33.09
N PHE A 342 -5.47 -8.70 -31.78
CA PHE A 342 -4.28 -8.33 -31.02
C PHE A 342 -3.43 -9.58 -30.79
N VAL A 343 -2.14 -9.47 -31.05
CA VAL A 343 -1.15 -10.53 -30.84
C VAL A 343 -0.24 -10.11 -29.70
N VAL A 344 -0.14 -10.92 -28.63
CA VAL A 344 0.79 -10.69 -27.52
C VAL A 344 2.22 -10.77 -28.04
N LYS A 345 3.03 -9.75 -27.76
CA LYS A 345 4.46 -9.68 -28.11
C LYS A 345 5.35 -9.88 -26.91
N GLU A 346 4.98 -9.26 -25.80
CA GLU A 346 5.73 -9.31 -24.55
C GLU A 346 4.75 -9.50 -23.40
N ILE A 347 5.16 -10.31 -22.42
CA ILE A 347 4.47 -10.51 -21.16
C ILE A 347 5.51 -10.70 -20.06
N GLU A 348 5.36 -9.96 -18.97
CA GLU A 348 6.28 -9.94 -17.84
C GLU A 348 5.49 -10.06 -16.55
N LYS A 349 5.91 -10.98 -15.66
CA LYS A 349 5.33 -11.09 -14.32
C LYS A 349 5.89 -9.96 -13.46
N LEU A 350 5.02 -9.21 -12.82
CA LEU A 350 5.41 -8.14 -11.89
C LEU A 350 5.61 -8.71 -10.48
N PRO A 351 6.53 -8.13 -9.69
CA PRO A 351 6.87 -8.61 -8.35
C PRO A 351 5.72 -8.50 -7.34
#